data_AF-A0A526R0Z4-F1
#
_entry.id   AF-A0A526R0Z4-F1
#
_cell.length_a   1.000
_cell.length_b   1.000
_cell.length_c   1.000
_cell.angle_alpha   90.00
_cell.angle_beta   90.00
_cell.angle_gamma   90.00
#
_symmetry.space_group_name_H-M   'P 1'
#
loop_
_entity.id
_entity.type
_entity.pdbx_description
1 polymer ?
#
loop_
_entity_poly.entity_id
_entity_poly.type
_entity_poly.pdbx_seq_one_letter_code
_entity_poly.pdbx_strand_id
1 'polypeptide(L)'
;MDPLILSRIQFGANISFHILFPAITIALGWVLLFFKLRYNRTGDSAWMRAYFTWVKVFALSFAMGVVSGVTMSFQFGTNWPGYMETVGNIAGPLLAYEILTAFFLEAAFLGIMLFGFRRVSNRIHTLATVLVAGGTTVSAFWIIALNSWMQTPAGFEMRDGKAHAVDWWAIVFNPSMPYRLVHMLLASGLTVSF
;
A
#
# COMPACT_ATOMS: atom_id res chain seq x y z
N MET A 1 10.80 24.12 -20.94
CA MET A 1 9.42 23.75 -20.53
C MET A 1 9.15 24.37 -19.17
N ASP A 2 7.92 24.78 -18.91
CA ASP A 2 7.48 25.35 -17.62
C ASP A 2 7.70 24.34 -16.46
N PRO A 3 8.31 24.74 -15.32
CA PRO A 3 8.51 23.88 -14.15
C PRO A 3 7.24 23.15 -13.69
N LEU A 4 6.07 23.79 -13.76
CA LEU A 4 4.81 23.16 -13.37
C LEU A 4 4.49 21.95 -14.25
N ILE A 5 4.69 22.06 -15.56
CA ILE A 5 4.47 20.96 -16.51
C ILE A 5 5.47 19.84 -16.25
N LEU A 6 6.75 20.16 -16.02
CA LEU A 6 7.78 19.18 -15.73
C LEU A 6 7.47 18.42 -14.43
N SER A 7 7.04 19.09 -13.37
CA SER A 7 6.64 18.44 -12.11
C SER A 7 5.44 17.51 -12.30
N ARG A 8 4.46 17.86 -13.14
CA ARG A 8 3.33 16.99 -13.48
C ARG A 8 3.76 15.75 -14.25
N ILE A 9 4.62 15.90 -15.25
CA ILE A 9 5.16 14.78 -16.03
C ILE A 9 5.97 13.85 -15.12
N GLN A 10 6.85 14.41 -14.28
CA GLN A 10 7.68 13.62 -13.37
C GLN A 10 6.85 12.84 -12.35
N PHE A 11 5.86 13.49 -11.73
CA PHE A 11 4.95 12.82 -10.78
C PHE A 11 4.11 11.76 -11.49
N GLY A 12 3.56 12.08 -12.66
CA GLY A 12 2.78 11.16 -13.48
C GLY A 12 3.56 9.91 -13.91
N ALA A 13 4.82 10.08 -14.33
CA ALA A 13 5.70 8.97 -14.68
C ALA A 13 5.99 8.09 -13.45
N ASN A 14 6.31 8.69 -12.31
CA ASN A 14 6.62 7.95 -11.10
C ASN A 14 5.42 7.17 -10.56
N ILE A 15 4.24 7.80 -10.44
CA ILE A 15 3.04 7.12 -9.92
C ILE A 15 2.55 6.01 -10.86
N SER A 16 2.65 6.21 -12.19
CA SER A 16 2.28 5.21 -13.19
C SER A 16 3.22 4.00 -13.15
N PHE A 17 4.51 4.21 -12.88
CA PHE A 17 5.45 3.12 -12.66
C PHE A 17 5.22 2.44 -11.32
N HIS A 18 5.02 3.23 -10.25
CA HIS A 18 4.83 2.72 -8.90
C HIS A 18 3.62 1.78 -8.82
N ILE A 19 2.46 2.15 -9.37
CA ILE A 19 1.22 1.39 -9.21
C ILE A 19 1.29 -0.05 -9.76
N LEU A 20 2.20 -0.31 -10.71
CA LEU A 20 2.42 -1.65 -11.27
C LEU A 20 2.77 -2.68 -10.19
N PHE A 21 3.42 -2.26 -9.10
CA PHE A 21 3.88 -3.17 -8.06
C PHE A 21 2.83 -3.42 -6.96
N PRO A 22 2.24 -2.40 -6.30
CA PRO A 22 1.17 -2.61 -5.33
C PRO A 22 -0.04 -3.33 -5.92
N ALA A 23 -0.38 -3.06 -7.19
CA ALA A 23 -1.47 -3.78 -7.87
C ALA A 23 -1.25 -5.30 -7.88
N ILE A 24 0.01 -5.77 -7.90
CA ILE A 24 0.35 -7.18 -7.79
C ILE A 24 0.42 -7.62 -6.32
N THR A 25 1.14 -6.88 -5.48
CA THR A 25 1.50 -7.35 -4.13
C THR A 25 0.30 -7.46 -3.19
N ILE A 26 -0.70 -6.57 -3.30
CA ILE A 26 -1.87 -6.58 -2.41
C ILE A 26 -2.58 -7.93 -2.47
N ALA A 27 -3.09 -8.32 -3.64
CA ALA A 27 -3.79 -9.60 -3.80
C ALA A 27 -2.86 -10.82 -3.75
N LEU A 28 -1.62 -10.71 -4.24
CA LEU A 28 -0.68 -11.84 -4.24
C LEU A 28 -0.30 -12.25 -2.81
N GLY A 29 -0.23 -11.31 -1.87
CA GLY A 29 -0.06 -11.62 -0.44
C GLY A 29 -1.16 -12.55 0.08
N TRP A 30 -2.41 -12.29 -0.26
CA TRP A 30 -3.55 -13.14 0.11
C TRP A 30 -3.55 -14.49 -0.61
N VAL A 31 -3.14 -14.54 -1.88
CA VAL A 31 -2.98 -15.81 -2.63
C VAL A 31 -1.89 -16.69 -2.02
N LEU A 32 -0.77 -16.09 -1.60
CA LEU A 32 0.30 -16.80 -0.89
C LEU A 32 -0.19 -17.36 0.46
N LEU A 33 -0.96 -16.57 1.20
CA LEU A 33 -1.63 -17.04 2.42
C LEU A 33 -2.55 -18.23 2.11
N PHE A 34 -3.35 -18.14 1.04
CA PHE A 34 -4.23 -19.23 0.61
C PHE A 34 -3.45 -20.52 0.32
N PHE A 35 -2.38 -20.47 -0.48
CA PHE A 35 -1.53 -21.65 -0.73
C PHE A 35 -1.00 -22.27 0.57
N LYS A 36 -0.54 -21.41 1.48
CA LYS A 36 -0.03 -21.86 2.77
C LYS A 36 -1.10 -22.51 3.65
N LEU A 37 -2.30 -21.94 3.71
CA LEU A 37 -3.44 -22.53 4.44
C LEU A 37 -3.90 -23.84 3.80
N ARG A 38 -3.86 -23.97 2.47
CA ARG A 38 -4.17 -25.22 1.77
C ARG A 38 -3.14 -26.30 2.11
N TYR A 39 -1.85 -25.99 2.05
CA TYR A 39 -0.80 -26.90 2.51
C TYR A 39 -1.01 -27.35 3.95
N ASN A 40 -1.29 -26.42 4.87
CA ASN A 40 -1.51 -26.74 6.29
C ASN A 40 -2.70 -27.68 6.51
N ARG A 41 -3.73 -27.62 5.65
CA ARG A 41 -4.91 -28.48 5.74
C ARG A 41 -4.72 -29.84 5.06
N THR A 42 -4.02 -29.89 3.93
CA THR A 42 -3.95 -31.10 3.10
C THR A 42 -2.64 -31.86 3.19
N GLY A 43 -1.55 -31.23 3.64
CA GLY A 43 -0.19 -31.78 3.58
C GLY A 43 0.39 -31.87 2.17
N ASP A 44 -0.35 -31.46 1.13
CA ASP A 44 0.08 -31.60 -0.26
C ASP A 44 1.17 -30.57 -0.60
N SER A 45 2.38 -31.10 -0.81
CA SER A 45 3.58 -30.34 -1.19
C SER A 45 3.43 -29.49 -2.45
N ALA A 46 2.46 -29.76 -3.33
CA ALA A 46 2.18 -28.93 -4.51
C ALA A 46 1.85 -27.49 -4.14
N TRP A 47 1.06 -27.28 -3.09
CA TRP A 47 0.71 -25.94 -2.60
C TRP A 47 1.94 -25.15 -2.14
N MET A 48 2.90 -25.82 -1.50
CA MET A 48 4.11 -25.17 -1.04
C MET A 48 5.09 -24.90 -2.18
N ARG A 49 5.12 -25.76 -3.21
CA ARG A 49 5.84 -25.46 -4.46
C ARG A 49 5.26 -24.21 -5.13
N ALA A 50 3.94 -24.09 -5.23
CA ALA A 50 3.28 -22.90 -5.75
C ALA A 50 3.63 -21.66 -4.91
N TYR A 51 3.55 -21.75 -3.57
CA TYR A 51 3.98 -20.69 -2.66
C TYR A 51 5.42 -20.22 -2.96
N PHE A 52 6.38 -21.14 -3.07
CA PHE A 52 7.79 -20.77 -3.31
C PHE A 52 8.05 -20.18 -4.69
N THR A 53 7.25 -20.53 -5.70
CA THR A 53 7.33 -19.89 -7.00
C THR A 53 6.87 -18.43 -6.90
N TRP A 54 5.68 -18.22 -6.34
CA TRP A 54 5.02 -16.92 -6.34
C TRP A 54 5.57 -15.95 -5.30
N VAL A 55 6.14 -16.45 -4.20
CA VAL A 55 6.75 -15.59 -3.16
C VAL A 55 7.98 -14.83 -3.69
N LYS A 56 8.67 -15.36 -4.71
CA LYS A 56 9.78 -14.67 -5.38
C LYS A 56 9.29 -13.48 -6.20
N VAL A 57 8.21 -13.66 -6.95
CA VAL A 57 7.54 -12.59 -7.70
C VAL A 57 7.04 -11.52 -6.74
N PHE A 58 6.37 -11.94 -5.65
CA PHE A 58 5.94 -11.05 -4.58
C PHE A 58 7.11 -10.24 -4.03
N ALA A 59 8.23 -10.89 -3.68
CA ALA A 59 9.40 -10.21 -3.11
C ALA A 59 10.00 -9.17 -4.07
N LEU A 60 10.13 -9.51 -5.36
CA LEU A 60 10.63 -8.59 -6.37
C LEU A 60 9.71 -7.39 -6.56
N SER A 61 8.41 -7.62 -6.75
CA SER A 61 7.43 -6.55 -6.89
C SER A 61 7.39 -5.69 -5.64
N PHE A 62 7.40 -6.29 -4.45
CA PHE A 62 7.43 -5.56 -3.19
C PHE A 62 8.65 -4.63 -3.10
N ALA A 63 9.86 -5.14 -3.39
CA ALA A 63 11.07 -4.33 -3.36
C ALA A 63 10.99 -3.13 -4.32
N MET A 64 10.50 -3.34 -5.55
CA MET A 64 10.31 -2.25 -6.51
C MET A 64 9.24 -1.25 -6.07
N GLY A 65 8.16 -1.72 -5.44
CA GLY A 65 7.14 -0.89 -4.80
C GLY A 65 7.73 0.00 -3.72
N VAL A 66 8.58 -0.53 -2.84
CA VAL A 66 9.25 0.28 -1.79
C VAL A 66 10.11 1.38 -2.40
N VAL A 67 10.97 1.05 -3.37
CA VAL A 67 11.89 2.03 -3.97
C VAL A 67 11.13 3.17 -4.66
N SER A 68 10.11 2.83 -5.46
CA SER A 68 9.29 3.82 -6.16
C SER A 68 8.38 4.61 -5.21
N GLY A 69 7.86 3.98 -4.15
CA GLY A 69 7.02 4.62 -3.14
C GLY A 69 7.78 5.64 -2.29
N VAL A 70 9.00 5.30 -1.87
CA VAL A 70 9.90 6.25 -1.17
C VAL A 70 10.15 7.48 -2.05
N THR A 71 10.45 7.27 -3.34
CA THR A 71 10.63 8.36 -4.30
C THR A 71 9.38 9.25 -4.39
N MET A 72 8.19 8.65 -4.46
CA MET A 72 6.92 9.38 -4.49
C MET A 72 6.68 10.21 -3.21
N SER A 73 7.01 9.66 -2.04
CA SER A 73 6.84 10.37 -0.76
C SER A 73 7.63 11.68 -0.71
N PHE A 74 8.87 11.68 -1.24
CA PHE A 74 9.70 12.88 -1.30
C PHE A 74 9.19 13.90 -2.33
N GLN A 75 8.59 13.44 -3.44
CA GLN A 75 8.05 14.34 -4.47
C GLN A 75 6.95 15.27 -3.94
N PHE A 76 6.18 14.86 -2.93
CA PHE A 76 5.22 15.76 -2.29
C PHE A 76 5.91 16.99 -1.67
N GLY A 77 7.05 16.80 -1.02
CA GLY A 77 7.81 17.90 -0.41
C GLY A 77 8.62 18.71 -1.42
N THR A 78 9.33 18.05 -2.34
CA THR A 78 10.26 18.73 -3.25
C THR A 78 9.56 19.44 -4.40
N ASN A 79 8.53 18.82 -4.98
CA ASN A 79 7.90 19.31 -6.20
C ASN A 79 6.56 20.01 -5.95
N TRP A 80 5.95 19.77 -4.79
CA TRP A 80 4.64 20.31 -4.42
C TRP A 80 4.62 21.01 -3.05
N PRO A 81 5.60 21.88 -2.72
CA PRO A 81 5.71 22.46 -1.38
C PRO A 81 4.48 23.29 -0.99
N GLY A 82 3.97 24.15 -1.88
CA GLY A 82 2.76 24.96 -1.58
C GLY A 82 1.49 24.12 -1.38
N TYR A 83 1.39 22.97 -2.05
CA TYR A 83 0.31 22.01 -1.80
C TYR A 83 0.44 21.44 -0.39
N MET A 84 1.65 21.01 0.01
CA MET A 84 1.89 20.47 1.34
C MET A 84 1.75 21.53 2.45
N GLU A 85 2.08 22.79 2.19
CA GLU A 85 1.80 23.90 3.13
C GLU A 85 0.29 24.10 3.34
N THR A 86 -0.50 23.89 2.28
CA THR A 86 -1.96 24.04 2.31
C THR A 86 -2.62 22.86 3.01
N VAL A 87 -2.35 21.62 2.61
CA VAL A 87 -3.10 20.43 3.09
C VAL A 87 -2.34 19.55 4.08
N GLY A 88 -1.13 19.94 4.47
CA GLY A 88 -0.21 19.12 5.26
C GLY A 88 -0.76 18.66 6.61
N ASN A 89 -1.64 19.44 7.26
CA ASN A 89 -2.26 19.03 8.53
C ASN A 89 -3.21 17.83 8.39
N ILE A 90 -3.61 17.47 7.16
CA ILE A 90 -4.47 16.32 6.85
C ILE A 90 -3.66 15.26 6.13
N ALA A 91 -2.95 15.64 5.07
CA ALA A 91 -2.16 14.71 4.26
C ALA A 91 -1.00 14.08 5.05
N GLY A 92 -0.33 14.87 5.90
CA GLY A 92 0.80 14.43 6.71
C GLY A 92 0.43 13.26 7.64
N PRO A 93 -0.60 13.38 8.51
CA PRO A 93 -1.03 12.28 9.36
C PRO A 93 -1.44 11.03 8.59
N LEU A 94 -2.17 11.15 7.46
CA LEU A 94 -2.57 9.97 6.67
C LEU A 94 -1.37 9.22 6.07
N LEU A 95 -0.38 9.95 5.53
CA LEU A 95 0.89 9.38 5.05
C LEU A 95 1.72 8.78 6.20
N ALA A 96 1.71 9.43 7.37
CA ALA A 96 2.41 8.91 8.54
C ALA A 96 1.78 7.59 9.03
N TYR A 97 0.45 7.49 9.05
CA TYR A 97 -0.23 6.25 9.43
C TYR A 97 0.08 5.09 8.48
N GLU A 98 0.16 5.35 7.17
CA GLU A 98 0.61 4.36 6.19
C GLU A 98 1.98 3.77 6.60
N ILE A 99 2.95 4.63 6.86
CA ILE A 99 4.31 4.22 7.23
C ILE A 99 4.29 3.46 8.57
N LEU A 100 3.68 4.05 9.59
CA LEU A 100 3.73 3.52 10.97
C LEU A 100 2.97 2.20 11.13
N THR A 101 1.84 2.04 10.44
CA THR A 101 0.97 0.88 10.66
C THR A 101 1.16 -0.22 9.63
N ALA A 102 1.39 0.11 8.36
CA ALA A 102 1.51 -0.87 7.30
C ALA A 102 2.97 -1.19 6.98
N PHE A 103 3.78 -0.17 6.66
CA PHE A 103 5.15 -0.39 6.22
C PHE A 103 6.03 -1.06 7.30
N PHE A 104 5.92 -0.62 8.57
CA PHE A 104 6.62 -1.27 9.68
C PHE A 104 6.18 -2.73 9.87
N LEU A 105 4.88 -3.00 9.77
CA LEU A 105 4.35 -4.36 9.90
C LEU A 105 4.88 -5.25 8.77
N GLU A 106 4.83 -4.77 7.54
CA GLU A 106 5.37 -5.47 6.38
C GLU A 106 6.87 -5.72 6.52
N ALA A 107 7.66 -4.69 6.80
CA ALA A 107 9.11 -4.80 6.91
C ALA A 107 9.55 -5.80 7.99
N ALA A 108 8.87 -5.80 9.14
CA ALA A 108 9.18 -6.72 10.24
C ALA A 108 8.89 -8.20 9.90
N PHE A 109 7.75 -8.48 9.24
CA PHE A 109 7.31 -9.85 8.99
C PHE A 109 7.71 -10.39 7.61
N LEU A 110 8.05 -9.53 6.65
CA LEU A 110 8.47 -9.94 5.31
C LEU A 110 9.72 -10.81 5.36
N GLY A 111 10.73 -10.46 6.16
CA GLY A 111 11.93 -11.28 6.31
C GLY A 111 11.62 -12.71 6.77
N ILE A 112 10.66 -12.86 7.69
CA ILE A 112 10.18 -14.17 8.15
C ILE A 112 9.41 -14.87 7.03
N MET A 113 8.54 -14.17 6.32
CA MET A 113 7.77 -14.72 5.20
C MET A 113 8.67 -15.27 4.09
N LEU A 114 9.76 -14.57 3.75
CA LEU A 114 10.69 -14.93 2.67
C LEU A 114 11.69 -16.01 3.08
N PHE A 115 12.29 -15.89 4.28
CA PHE A 115 13.45 -16.70 4.67
C PHE A 115 13.19 -17.61 5.87
N GLY A 116 12.06 -17.43 6.56
CA GLY A 116 11.75 -18.11 7.81
C GLY A 116 11.24 -19.54 7.66
N PHE A 117 10.87 -20.01 6.46
CA PHE A 117 10.13 -21.27 6.29
C PHE A 117 10.79 -22.50 6.98
N ARG A 118 12.12 -22.61 6.93
CA ARG A 118 12.89 -23.69 7.60
C ARG A 118 13.49 -23.28 8.94
N ARG A 119 13.31 -22.03 9.38
CA ARG A 119 13.95 -21.43 10.55
C ARG A 119 12.99 -21.13 11.70
N VAL A 120 11.70 -21.01 11.42
CA VAL A 120 10.65 -20.76 12.42
C VAL A 120 9.56 -21.83 12.33
N SER A 121 8.72 -21.92 13.37
CA SER A 121 7.59 -22.85 13.36
C SER A 121 6.60 -22.52 12.23
N ASN A 122 5.89 -23.52 11.72
CA ASN A 122 4.88 -23.30 10.68
C ASN A 122 3.80 -22.29 11.09
N ARG A 123 3.46 -22.23 12.39
CA ARG A 123 2.51 -21.24 12.93
C ARG A 123 3.05 -19.81 12.81
N ILE A 124 4.31 -19.59 13.18
CA ILE A 124 4.97 -18.28 13.06
C ILE A 124 5.10 -17.87 11.59
N HIS A 125 5.50 -18.80 10.72
CA HIS A 125 5.60 -18.51 9.29
C HIS A 125 4.22 -18.18 8.70
N THR A 126 3.15 -18.87 9.12
CA THR A 126 1.77 -18.56 8.69
C THR A 126 1.34 -17.18 9.18
N LEU A 127 1.59 -16.86 10.45
CA LEU A 127 1.28 -15.55 11.02
C LEU A 127 2.02 -14.43 10.29
N ALA A 128 3.30 -14.62 9.97
CA ALA A 128 4.06 -13.66 9.18
C ALA A 128 3.41 -13.42 7.80
N THR A 129 2.97 -14.47 7.11
CA THR A 129 2.25 -14.33 5.83
C THR A 129 0.92 -13.58 5.99
N VAL A 130 0.16 -13.82 7.07
CA VAL A 130 -1.07 -13.07 7.38
C VAL A 130 -0.78 -11.59 7.59
N LEU A 131 0.23 -11.28 8.40
CA LEU A 131 0.57 -9.91 8.75
C LEU A 131 1.13 -9.12 7.55
N VAL A 132 1.88 -9.77 6.67
CA VAL A 132 2.32 -9.14 5.42
C VAL A 132 1.14 -8.87 4.47
N ALA A 133 0.23 -9.84 4.26
CA ALA A 133 -0.94 -9.64 3.40
C ALA A 133 -1.94 -8.61 3.97
N GLY A 134 -2.12 -8.62 5.30
CA GLY A 134 -2.89 -7.60 6.01
C GLY A 134 -2.25 -6.23 5.92
N GLY A 135 -0.93 -6.15 6.15
CA GLY A 135 -0.13 -4.92 6.03
C GLY A 135 -0.32 -4.25 4.67
N THR A 136 -0.13 -5.00 3.58
CA THR A 136 -0.28 -4.43 2.21
C THR A 136 -1.69 -3.91 1.95
N THR A 137 -2.70 -4.55 2.53
CA THR A 137 -4.09 -4.09 2.45
C THR A 137 -4.34 -2.82 3.28
N VAL A 138 -3.72 -2.71 4.45
CA VAL A 138 -3.79 -1.52 5.31
C VAL A 138 -3.03 -0.34 4.68
N SER A 139 -1.90 -0.59 4.00
CA SER A 139 -1.22 0.44 3.21
C SER A 139 -2.14 0.98 2.11
N ALA A 140 -2.78 0.08 1.34
CA ALA A 140 -3.76 0.45 0.33
C ALA A 140 -4.92 1.28 0.91
N PHE A 141 -5.41 0.93 2.10
CA PHE A 141 -6.43 1.71 2.79
C PHE A 141 -5.99 3.17 3.04
N TRP A 142 -4.82 3.39 3.65
CA TRP A 142 -4.39 4.74 4.03
C TRP A 142 -4.09 5.62 2.82
N ILE A 143 -3.40 5.08 1.81
CA ILE A 143 -3.07 5.86 0.61
C ILE A 143 -4.33 6.18 -0.20
N ILE A 144 -5.29 5.26 -0.28
CA ILE A 144 -6.57 5.52 -0.93
C ILE A 144 -7.43 6.47 -0.11
N ALA A 145 -7.38 6.44 1.22
CA ALA A 145 -8.08 7.43 2.05
C ALA A 145 -7.61 8.85 1.73
N LEU A 146 -6.29 9.07 1.68
CA LEU A 146 -5.71 10.35 1.26
C LEU A 146 -6.10 10.71 -0.18
N ASN A 147 -5.89 9.80 -1.12
CA ASN A 147 -6.18 10.06 -2.53
C ASN A 147 -7.66 10.35 -2.79
N SER A 148 -8.55 9.71 -2.04
CA SER A 148 -10.00 9.95 -2.10
C SER A 148 -10.36 11.28 -1.48
N TRP A 149 -9.72 11.65 -0.36
CA TRP A 149 -9.92 12.96 0.26
C TRP A 149 -9.51 14.09 -0.67
N MET A 150 -8.43 13.93 -1.45
CA MET A 150 -8.03 14.90 -2.48
C MET A 150 -9.09 15.11 -3.59
N GLN A 151 -10.02 14.19 -3.76
CA GLN A 151 -11.05 14.20 -4.81
C GLN A 151 -12.41 14.67 -4.27
N THR A 152 -12.77 14.20 -3.09
CA THR A 152 -13.99 14.61 -2.37
C THR A 152 -13.64 15.03 -0.94
N PRO A 153 -13.03 16.22 -0.75
CA PRO A 153 -12.61 16.67 0.57
C PRO A 153 -13.80 16.83 1.53
N ALA A 154 -13.66 16.31 2.74
CA ALA A 154 -14.65 16.41 3.81
C ALA A 154 -13.96 16.49 5.17
N GLY A 155 -14.68 16.90 6.22
CA GLY A 155 -14.18 16.90 7.60
C GLY A 155 -13.03 17.88 7.86
N PHE A 156 -12.91 18.96 7.07
CA PHE A 156 -11.89 19.99 7.25
C PHE A 156 -12.46 21.40 7.16
N GLU A 157 -11.70 22.37 7.65
CA GLU A 157 -11.93 23.79 7.41
C GLU A 157 -10.65 24.51 7.00
N MET A 158 -10.79 25.66 6.34
CA MET A 158 -9.66 26.48 5.94
C MET A 158 -9.41 27.58 6.98
N ARG A 159 -8.21 27.62 7.54
CA ARG A 159 -7.72 28.69 8.42
C ARG A 159 -6.44 29.25 7.82
N ASP A 160 -6.40 30.54 7.52
CA ASP A 160 -5.23 31.23 6.96
C ASP A 160 -4.63 30.53 5.73
N GLY A 161 -5.49 30.04 4.83
CA GLY A 161 -5.07 29.32 3.63
C GLY A 161 -4.58 27.89 3.87
N LYS A 162 -4.69 27.36 5.08
CA LYS A 162 -4.33 25.98 5.44
C LYS A 162 -5.56 25.17 5.81
N ALA A 163 -5.62 23.93 5.34
CA ALA A 163 -6.65 22.98 5.73
C ALA A 163 -6.34 22.44 7.14
N HIS A 164 -7.34 22.43 8.01
CA HIS A 164 -7.28 21.86 9.35
C HIS A 164 -8.36 20.80 9.51
N ALA A 165 -7.99 19.65 10.08
CA ALA A 165 -8.94 18.59 10.36
C ALA A 165 -9.93 19.02 11.47
N VAL A 166 -11.22 18.87 11.19
CA VAL A 166 -12.30 19.05 12.18
C VAL A 166 -13.01 17.75 12.50
N ASP A 167 -13.02 16.78 11.56
CA ASP A 167 -13.57 15.45 11.74
C ASP A 167 -12.74 14.41 10.96
N TRP A 168 -11.95 13.61 11.69
CA TRP A 168 -11.12 12.57 11.11
C TRP A 168 -11.92 11.42 10.50
N TRP A 169 -13.11 11.14 11.02
CA TRP A 169 -13.95 10.09 10.47
C TRP A 169 -14.45 10.50 9.08
N ALA A 170 -14.92 11.75 8.94
CA ALA A 170 -15.32 12.31 7.65
C ALA A 170 -14.14 12.48 6.67
N ILE A 171 -12.92 12.73 7.16
CA ILE A 171 -11.71 12.77 6.33
C ILE A 171 -11.38 11.39 5.77
N VAL A 172 -11.28 10.39 6.65
CA VAL A 172 -10.85 9.02 6.27
C VAL A 172 -11.93 8.36 5.42
N PHE A 173 -13.19 8.42 5.85
CA PHE A 173 -14.34 7.86 5.15
C PHE A 173 -15.10 8.92 4.36
N ASN A 174 -14.35 9.76 3.64
CA ASN A 174 -14.93 10.73 2.72
C ASN A 174 -15.77 10.05 1.63
N PRO A 175 -16.69 10.77 0.96
CA PRO A 175 -17.69 10.16 0.07
C PRO A 175 -17.12 9.22 -0.98
N SER A 176 -15.92 9.50 -1.49
CA SER A 176 -15.29 8.68 -2.52
C SER A 176 -14.48 7.49 -2.03
N MET A 177 -14.10 7.47 -0.75
CA MET A 177 -13.16 6.47 -0.24
C MET A 177 -13.67 5.02 -0.35
N PRO A 178 -14.89 4.67 0.11
CA PRO A 178 -15.30 3.26 0.15
C PRO A 178 -15.29 2.57 -1.21
N TYR A 179 -15.84 3.22 -2.25
CA TYR A 179 -15.89 2.61 -3.57
C TYR A 179 -14.53 2.65 -4.29
N ARG A 180 -13.68 3.65 -4.06
CA ARG A 180 -12.32 3.70 -4.61
C ARG A 180 -11.44 2.61 -4.00
N LEU A 181 -11.58 2.34 -2.69
CA LEU A 181 -10.88 1.25 -2.03
C LEU A 181 -11.34 -0.11 -2.58
N VAL A 182 -12.64 -0.35 -2.64
CA VAL A 182 -13.20 -1.58 -3.21
C VAL A 182 -12.72 -1.78 -4.65
N HIS A 183 -12.77 -0.72 -5.47
CA HIS A 183 -12.27 -0.76 -6.84
C HIS A 183 -10.79 -1.18 -6.91
N MET A 184 -9.92 -0.56 -6.10
CA MET A 184 -8.50 -0.86 -6.10
C MET A 184 -8.20 -2.30 -5.64
N LEU A 185 -8.89 -2.79 -4.61
CA LEU A 185 -8.73 -4.17 -4.13
C LEU A 185 -9.20 -5.20 -5.15
N LEU A 186 -10.33 -4.95 -5.83
CA LEU A 186 -10.81 -5.80 -6.91
C LEU A 186 -9.86 -5.79 -8.12
N ALA A 187 -9.38 -4.61 -8.51
CA ALA A 187 -8.41 -4.47 -9.59
C ALA A 187 -7.13 -5.25 -9.30
N SER A 188 -6.60 -5.18 -8.07
CA SER A 188 -5.45 -6.00 -7.66
C SER A 188 -5.75 -7.50 -7.74
N GLY A 189 -6.94 -7.92 -7.30
CA GLY A 189 -7.38 -9.31 -7.43
C GLY A 189 -7.40 -9.80 -8.88
N LEU A 190 -7.88 -8.97 -9.81
CA LEU A 190 -7.87 -9.26 -11.24
C LEU A 190 -6.43 -9.31 -11.78
N THR A 191 -5.57 -8.36 -11.42
CA THR A 191 -4.16 -8.31 -11.85
C THR A 191 -3.39 -9.58 -11.47
N VAL A 192 -3.68 -10.19 -10.32
CA VAL A 192 -3.00 -11.42 -9.90
C VAL A 192 -3.60 -12.67 -10.54
N SER A 193 -4.84 -12.59 -11.03
CA SER A 193 -5.55 -13.73 -11.60
C SER A 193 -5.24 -13.98 -13.09
N PHE A 194 -4.74 -12.98 -13.81
CA PHE A 194 -4.44 -13.01 -15.25
C PHE A 194 -2.96 -12.67 -15.51
#